data_AF-A0A1M7M165-F1
#
_entry.id   AF-A0A1M7M165-F1
#
_cell.length_a   1.000
_cell.length_b   1.000
_cell.length_c   1.000
_cell.angle_alpha   90.00
_cell.angle_beta   90.00
_cell.angle_gamma   90.00
#
_symmetry.space_group_name_H-M   'P 1'
#
loop_
_entity.id
_entity.type
_entity.pdbx_description
1 polymer ?
#
loop_
_entity_poly.entity_id
_entity_poly.type
_entity_poly.pdbx_seq_one_letter_code
_entity_poly.pdbx_strand_id
1 'polypeptide(L)'
;MNMFAKNEAKSVEEYLLMVPDNQKQNIDFLHDFIQKAVPNLKPYFASNMIGYGSFYYLDSKKQKRDWPIIALANQKNYISIYVCAIVEDKSAVEEYKKELGKLSKGISCIRFKKIEEINLETLEIVLKLAEKNPGVAGATLVEQIVARTAIIC
;
A
#
# COMPACT_ATOMS: atom_id res chain seq x y z
N MET A 1 -10.02 3.66 -19.97
CA MET A 1 -10.89 2.97 -18.98
C MET A 1 -10.52 3.48 -17.59
N ASN A 2 -11.46 4.10 -16.87
CA ASN A 2 -11.19 4.53 -15.50
C ASN A 2 -11.30 3.30 -14.57
N MET A 3 -10.19 2.90 -13.93
CA MET A 3 -10.10 1.69 -13.10
C MET A 3 -10.71 1.93 -11.71
N PHE A 4 -10.62 3.17 -11.25
CA PHE A 4 -11.07 3.65 -9.96
C PHE A 4 -12.60 3.78 -9.88
N ALA A 5 -13.16 3.41 -8.73
CA ALA A 5 -14.49 3.87 -8.36
C ALA A 5 -14.45 5.40 -8.25
N LYS A 6 -15.33 6.10 -8.97
CA LYS A 6 -15.42 7.56 -8.90
C LYS A 6 -15.73 7.95 -7.45
N ASN A 7 -14.89 8.78 -6.85
CA ASN A 7 -15.19 9.51 -5.62
C ASN A 7 -14.55 10.90 -5.70
N GLU A 8 -15.14 11.86 -5.00
CA GLU A 8 -14.67 13.25 -4.92
C GLU A 8 -14.17 13.58 -3.50
N ALA A 9 -13.79 12.54 -2.75
CA ALA A 9 -13.35 12.67 -1.37
C ALA A 9 -12.10 13.54 -1.28
N LYS A 10 -11.95 14.22 -0.15
CA LYS A 10 -10.78 15.05 0.19
C LYS A 10 -10.11 14.60 1.49
N SER A 11 -10.75 13.68 2.21
CA SER A 11 -10.24 13.10 3.45
C SER A 11 -10.49 11.59 3.49
N VAL A 12 -9.87 10.90 4.46
CA VAL A 12 -10.07 9.47 4.69
C VAL A 12 -11.51 9.20 5.11
N GLU A 13 -12.05 10.05 5.97
CA GLU A 13 -13.42 9.95 6.48
C GLU A 13 -14.43 10.11 5.35
N GLU A 14 -14.26 11.12 4.50
CA GLU A 14 -15.11 11.31 3.31
C GLU A 14 -15.01 10.11 2.36
N TYR A 15 -13.80 9.57 2.16
CA TYR A 15 -13.60 8.40 1.32
C TYR A 15 -14.37 7.18 1.85
N LEU A 16 -14.28 6.89 3.15
CA LEU A 16 -14.97 5.77 3.79
C LEU A 16 -16.50 5.91 3.77
N LEU A 17 -17.01 7.15 3.82
CA LEU A 17 -18.44 7.44 3.66
C LEU A 17 -18.93 7.24 2.22
N MET A 18 -18.07 7.45 1.22
CA MET A 18 -18.39 7.27 -0.19
C MET A 18 -18.25 5.83 -0.69
N VAL A 19 -17.75 4.90 0.12
CA VAL A 19 -17.67 3.48 -0.25
C VAL A 19 -19.10 2.91 -0.37
N PRO A 20 -19.49 2.32 -1.51
CA PRO A 20 -20.80 1.72 -1.66
C PRO A 20 -21.04 0.57 -0.69
N ASP A 21 -22.29 0.37 -0.26
CA ASP A 21 -22.68 -0.60 0.78
C ASP A 21 -22.15 -2.01 0.53
N ASN A 22 -22.09 -2.45 -0.73
CA ASN A 22 -21.62 -3.80 -1.09
C ASN A 22 -20.12 -4.03 -0.84
N GLN A 23 -19.32 -2.98 -0.67
CA GLN A 23 -17.90 -3.06 -0.33
C GLN A 23 -17.56 -2.39 1.01
N LYS A 24 -18.50 -1.65 1.61
CA LYS A 24 -18.26 -0.84 2.81
C LYS A 24 -17.71 -1.66 3.97
N GLN A 25 -18.36 -2.78 4.30
CA GLN A 25 -17.89 -3.67 5.36
C GLN A 25 -16.44 -4.14 5.14
N ASN A 26 -16.07 -4.46 3.91
CA ASN A 26 -14.72 -4.95 3.60
C ASN A 26 -13.67 -3.84 3.70
N ILE A 27 -13.98 -2.65 3.18
CA ILE A 27 -13.06 -1.51 3.26
C ILE A 27 -12.88 -1.03 4.70
N ASP A 28 -13.96 -0.92 5.48
CA ASP A 28 -13.89 -0.53 6.88
C ASP A 28 -13.08 -1.54 7.70
N PHE A 29 -13.31 -2.84 7.50
CA PHE A 29 -12.52 -3.91 8.13
C PHE A 29 -11.03 -3.81 7.78
N LEU A 30 -10.70 -3.64 6.49
CA LEU A 30 -9.30 -3.57 6.04
C LEU A 30 -8.61 -2.30 6.54
N HIS A 31 -9.33 -1.18 6.62
CA HIS A 31 -8.81 0.05 7.19
C HIS A 31 -8.41 -0.14 8.66
N ASP A 32 -9.30 -0.72 9.47
CA ASP A 32 -9.02 -1.05 10.87
C ASP A 32 -7.89 -2.07 11.02
N PHE A 33 -7.89 -3.10 10.17
CA PHE A 33 -6.87 -4.15 10.17
C PHE A 33 -5.48 -3.57 9.90
N ILE A 34 -5.34 -2.72 8.88
CA ILE A 34 -4.06 -2.07 8.55
C ILE A 34 -3.61 -1.18 9.71
N GLN A 35 -4.49 -0.35 10.26
CA GLN A 35 -4.13 0.53 11.39
C GLN A 35 -3.69 -0.25 12.65
N LYS A 36 -4.26 -1.43 12.89
CA LYS A 36 -3.82 -2.32 13.98
C LYS A 36 -2.48 -2.98 13.70
N ALA A 37 -2.25 -3.41 12.46
CA ALA A 37 -1.03 -4.10 12.06
C ALA A 37 0.20 -3.17 12.07
N VAL A 38 0.02 -1.91 11.67
CA VAL A 38 1.08 -0.90 11.49
C VAL A 38 0.69 0.46 12.09
N PRO A 39 0.57 0.58 13.44
CA PRO A 39 0.00 1.76 14.10
C PRO A 39 0.83 3.05 13.95
N ASN A 40 2.10 2.96 13.53
CA ASN A 40 2.93 4.14 13.28
C ASN A 40 2.68 4.74 11.90
N LEU A 41 2.14 3.98 10.95
CA LEU A 41 1.81 4.44 9.61
C LEU A 41 0.43 5.12 9.60
N LYS A 42 0.43 6.44 9.79
CA LYS A 42 -0.81 7.22 9.88
C LYS A 42 -1.56 7.24 8.55
N PRO A 43 -2.90 7.05 8.57
CA PRO A 43 -3.70 7.12 7.36
C PRO A 43 -3.79 8.56 6.84
N TYR A 44 -3.81 8.71 5.53
CA TYR A 44 -4.08 9.98 4.85
C TYR A 44 -4.77 9.73 3.52
N PHE A 45 -5.41 10.77 2.98
CA PHE A 45 -6.05 10.66 1.68
C PHE A 45 -5.03 10.84 0.55
N ALA A 46 -4.82 9.78 -0.21
CA ALA A 46 -3.83 9.72 -1.29
C ALA A 46 -4.52 9.70 -2.66
N SER A 47 -5.15 10.82 -3.03
CA SER A 47 -5.88 11.05 -4.29
C SER A 47 -7.18 10.27 -4.45
N ASN A 48 -7.16 8.93 -4.51
CA ASN A 48 -8.38 8.11 -4.69
C ASN A 48 -8.31 6.80 -3.87
N MET A 49 -7.49 6.83 -2.82
CA MET A 49 -7.19 5.70 -1.95
C MET A 49 -6.77 6.24 -0.58
N ILE A 50 -6.81 5.37 0.41
CA ILE A 50 -6.25 5.64 1.74
C ILE A 50 -4.79 5.22 1.71
N GLY A 51 -3.86 6.15 1.90
CA GLY A 51 -2.43 5.86 2.10
C GLY A 51 -2.10 5.72 3.58
N TYR A 52 -1.09 4.93 3.94
CA TYR A 52 -0.61 4.75 5.31
C TYR A 52 0.90 4.94 5.35
N GLY A 53 1.34 6.03 6.00
CA GLY A 53 2.73 6.48 5.94
C GLY A 53 3.19 6.80 4.51
N SER A 54 4.32 7.48 4.38
CA SER A 54 4.86 7.82 3.07
C SER A 54 6.38 7.81 3.05
N PHE A 55 6.93 7.64 1.85
CA PHE A 55 8.37 7.68 1.60
C PHE A 55 8.66 8.45 0.31
N TYR A 56 9.89 8.94 0.21
CA TYR A 56 10.34 9.65 -0.97
C TYR A 56 11.22 8.79 -1.86
N TYR A 57 10.91 8.78 -3.14
CA TYR A 57 11.72 8.13 -4.17
C TYR A 57 12.02 9.07 -5.33
N LEU A 58 13.04 8.74 -6.10
CA LEU A 58 13.34 9.43 -7.36
C LEU A 58 12.68 8.69 -8.52
N ASP A 59 11.89 9.40 -9.32
CA ASP A 59 11.36 8.86 -10.57
C ASP A 59 12.45 8.75 -11.65
N SER A 60 12.08 8.25 -12.83
CA SER A 60 13.01 8.10 -13.97
C SER A 60 13.63 9.41 -14.45
N LYS A 61 13.03 10.56 -14.10
CA LYS A 61 13.54 11.91 -14.39
C LYS A 61 14.30 12.51 -13.20
N LYS A 62 14.63 11.70 -12.18
CA LYS A 62 15.29 12.11 -10.93
C LYS A 62 14.50 13.16 -10.15
N GLN A 63 13.18 13.21 -10.31
CA GLN A 63 12.33 14.09 -9.53
C GLN A 63 11.91 13.39 -8.24
N LYS A 64 11.98 14.11 -7.12
CA LYS A 64 11.49 13.63 -5.83
C LYS A 64 9.98 13.47 -5.89
N ARG A 65 9.50 12.26 -5.63
CA ARG A 65 8.08 11.91 -5.56
C ARG A 65 7.77 11.37 -4.17
N ASP A 66 6.58 11.70 -3.70
CA ASP A 66 6.00 11.15 -2.49
C ASP A 66 5.10 9.96 -2.86
N TRP A 67 5.17 8.88 -2.09
CA TRP A 67 4.34 7.71 -2.31
C TRP A 67 3.94 7.04 -1.00
N PRO A 68 2.70 6.51 -0.90
CA PRO A 68 2.29 5.76 0.27
C PRO A 68 3.14 4.49 0.45
N ILE A 69 3.50 4.16 1.68
CA ILE A 69 4.14 2.86 2.00
C ILE A 69 3.13 1.73 1.79
N ILE A 70 1.92 1.92 2.30
CA ILE A 70 0.76 1.05 2.02
C ILE A 70 -0.37 1.93 1.47
N ALA A 71 -1.16 1.40 0.55
CA ALA A 71 -2.42 2.04 0.16
C ALA A 71 -3.58 1.05 -0.01
N LEU A 72 -4.76 1.45 0.45
CA LEU A 72 -6.02 0.71 0.32
C LEU A 72 -6.92 1.44 -0.67
N ALA A 73 -7.27 0.76 -1.77
CA ALA A 73 -8.10 1.32 -2.82
C ALA A 73 -9.33 0.45 -3.11
N ASN A 74 -10.50 1.06 -3.02
CA ASN A 74 -11.76 0.54 -3.54
C ASN A 74 -11.82 0.74 -5.07
N GLN A 75 -11.67 -0.34 -5.84
CA GLN A 75 -11.76 -0.32 -7.30
C GLN A 75 -13.16 -0.77 -7.74
N LYS A 76 -13.53 -0.49 -9.00
CA LYS A 76 -14.89 -0.76 -9.49
C LYS A 76 -15.36 -2.21 -9.29
N ASN A 77 -14.46 -3.19 -9.39
CA ASN A 77 -14.79 -4.61 -9.40
C ASN A 77 -14.04 -5.46 -8.36
N TYR A 78 -13.16 -4.85 -7.56
CA TYR A 78 -12.27 -5.54 -6.62
C TYR A 78 -11.66 -4.53 -5.62
N ILE A 79 -11.00 -5.03 -4.58
CA ILE A 79 -10.21 -4.24 -3.64
C ILE A 79 -8.73 -4.43 -3.96
N SER A 80 -7.96 -3.35 -3.86
CA SER A 80 -6.51 -3.37 -4.07
C SER A 80 -5.79 -2.87 -2.83
N ILE A 81 -4.84 -3.66 -2.33
CA ILE A 81 -3.86 -3.24 -1.34
C ILE A 81 -2.51 -3.13 -2.04
N TYR A 82 -1.93 -1.94 -2.01
CA TYR A 82 -0.58 -1.68 -2.48
C TYR A 82 0.35 -1.75 -1.27
N VAL A 83 1.45 -2.49 -1.40
CA VAL A 83 2.46 -2.61 -0.35
C VAL A 83 3.84 -2.38 -0.97
N CYS A 84 4.45 -1.25 -0.63
CA CYS A 84 5.77 -0.83 -1.07
C CYS A 84 6.79 -1.23 0.00
N ALA A 85 7.25 -2.47 -0.08
CA ALA A 85 8.24 -3.02 0.83
C ALA A 85 9.28 -3.83 0.07
N ILE A 86 10.56 -3.67 0.40
CA ILE A 86 11.65 -4.45 -0.19
C ILE A 86 12.30 -5.35 0.86
N VAL A 87 12.40 -6.64 0.54
CA VAL A 87 13.06 -7.67 1.32
C VAL A 87 14.03 -8.39 0.38
N GLU A 88 15.32 -8.38 0.71
CA GLU A 88 16.37 -9.04 -0.09
C GLU A 88 16.30 -8.67 -1.59
N ASP A 89 16.21 -7.37 -1.88
CA ASP A 89 16.10 -6.78 -3.22
C ASP A 89 14.83 -7.14 -4.03
N LYS A 90 13.86 -7.81 -3.41
CA LYS A 90 12.56 -8.14 -4.00
C LYS A 90 11.41 -7.48 -3.26
N SER A 91 10.27 -7.37 -3.92
CA SER A 91 9.05 -6.91 -3.25
C SER A 91 8.56 -7.93 -2.23
N ALA A 92 8.18 -7.49 -1.03
CA ALA A 92 7.61 -8.38 -0.01
C ALA A 92 6.35 -9.12 -0.52
N VAL A 93 5.54 -8.48 -1.37
CA VAL A 93 4.35 -9.13 -1.96
C VAL A 93 4.73 -10.28 -2.89
N GLU A 94 5.88 -10.17 -3.55
CA GLU A 94 6.39 -11.23 -4.44
C GLU A 94 6.96 -12.40 -3.65
N GLU A 95 7.66 -12.12 -2.54
CA GLU A 95 8.19 -13.14 -1.64
C GLU A 95 7.07 -14.00 -1.02
N TYR A 96 6.01 -13.37 -0.50
CA TYR A 96 4.89 -14.06 0.16
C TYR A 96 3.74 -14.41 -0.80
N LYS A 97 4.02 -14.47 -2.11
CA LYS A 97 2.99 -14.60 -3.15
C LYS A 97 2.15 -15.87 -3.03
N LYS A 98 2.74 -16.97 -2.56
CA LYS A 98 2.07 -18.29 -2.45
C LYS A 98 1.19 -18.33 -1.20
N GLU A 99 1.65 -17.73 -0.12
CA GLU A 99 1.08 -17.73 1.22
C GLU A 99 -0.08 -16.75 1.34
N LEU A 100 -0.12 -15.70 0.50
CA LEU A 100 -1.20 -14.72 0.44
C LEU A 100 -2.52 -15.27 -0.12
N GLY A 101 -2.54 -16.46 -0.73
CA GLY A 101 -3.74 -17.11 -1.26
C GLY A 101 -3.84 -17.09 -2.80
N LYS A 102 -4.97 -17.55 -3.38
CA LYS A 102 -5.17 -17.64 -4.85
C LYS A 102 -5.84 -16.39 -5.44
N LEU A 103 -5.19 -15.24 -5.28
CA LEU A 103 -5.66 -13.93 -5.76
C LEU A 103 -4.71 -13.28 -6.79
N SER A 104 -5.17 -12.26 -7.52
CA SER A 104 -4.35 -11.56 -8.53
C SER A 104 -3.31 -10.67 -7.88
N LYS A 105 -2.03 -10.93 -8.14
CA LYS A 105 -0.90 -10.21 -7.52
C LYS A 105 0.01 -9.62 -8.58
N GLY A 106 0.31 -8.34 -8.43
CA GLY A 106 1.41 -7.66 -9.12
C GLY A 106 2.65 -7.59 -8.21
N ILE A 107 3.69 -6.89 -8.69
CA ILE A 107 4.96 -6.73 -7.96
C ILE A 107 4.71 -6.16 -6.55
N SER A 108 3.90 -5.12 -6.40
CA SER A 108 3.62 -4.46 -5.11
C SER A 108 2.12 -4.35 -4.80
N CYS A 109 1.30 -5.21 -5.39
CA CYS A 109 -0.16 -5.04 -5.38
C CYS A 109 -0.88 -6.37 -5.20
N ILE A 110 -1.83 -6.40 -4.26
CA ILE A 110 -2.66 -7.52 -3.86
C ILE A 110 -4.10 -7.17 -4.25
N ARG A 111 -4.71 -7.92 -5.18
CA ARG A 111 -6.06 -7.66 -5.70
C ARG A 111 -6.98 -8.84 -5.47
N PHE A 112 -8.12 -8.60 -4.85
CA PHE A 112 -9.10 -9.64 -4.50
C PHE A 112 -10.52 -9.07 -4.52
N LYS A 113 -11.53 -9.93 -4.69
CA LYS A 113 -12.94 -9.53 -4.67
C LYS A 113 -13.60 -9.76 -3.33
N LYS A 114 -13.15 -10.78 -2.61
CA LYS A 114 -13.69 -11.17 -1.32
C LYS A 114 -12.57 -11.38 -0.32
N ILE A 115 -12.83 -11.08 0.96
CA ILE A 115 -11.82 -11.17 2.01
C ILE A 115 -11.38 -12.62 2.23
N GLU A 116 -12.22 -13.60 1.94
CA GLU A 116 -11.86 -15.01 2.10
C GLU A 116 -10.80 -15.48 1.08
N GLU A 117 -10.55 -14.70 0.03
CA GLU A 117 -9.51 -15.01 -0.97
C GLU A 117 -8.10 -14.70 -0.45
N ILE A 118 -7.97 -13.89 0.61
CA ILE A 118 -6.71 -13.43 1.18
C ILE A 118 -6.41 -14.10 2.52
N ASN A 119 -5.18 -14.57 2.69
CA ASN A 119 -4.69 -15.00 3.98
C ASN A 119 -4.33 -13.76 4.83
N LEU A 120 -5.14 -13.47 5.86
CA LEU A 120 -4.96 -12.30 6.72
C LEU A 120 -3.68 -12.38 7.59
N GLU A 121 -3.28 -13.56 8.03
CA GLU A 121 -2.04 -13.74 8.82
C GLU A 121 -0.82 -13.37 7.98
N THR A 122 -0.76 -13.87 6.75
CA THR A 122 0.31 -13.51 5.80
C THR A 122 0.25 -12.03 5.45
N LEU A 123 -0.94 -11.47 5.26
CA LEU A 123 -1.10 -10.03 5.00
C LEU A 123 -0.49 -9.21 6.14
N GLU A 124 -0.75 -9.55 7.39
CA GLU A 124 -0.21 -8.85 8.55
C GLU A 124 1.34 -8.82 8.54
N ILE A 125 1.97 -9.96 8.23
CA ILE A 125 3.43 -10.08 8.10
C ILE A 125 3.92 -9.11 7.01
N VAL A 126 3.28 -9.11 5.85
CA VAL A 126 3.65 -8.26 4.71
C VAL A 126 3.49 -6.77 5.04
N LEU A 127 2.44 -6.38 5.77
CA LEU A 127 2.24 -4.99 6.22
C LEU A 127 3.33 -4.56 7.22
N LYS A 128 3.66 -5.41 8.19
CA LYS A 128 4.74 -5.14 9.17
C LYS A 128 6.11 -5.05 8.51
N LEU A 129 6.36 -5.81 7.45
CA LEU A 129 7.58 -5.69 6.65
C LEU A 129 7.65 -4.35 5.92
N ALA A 130 6.52 -3.82 5.46
CA ALA A 130 6.45 -2.52 4.81
C ALA A 130 6.76 -1.35 5.75
N GLU A 131 6.28 -1.42 7.00
CA GLU A 131 6.63 -0.42 8.03
C GLU A 131 8.14 -0.39 8.30
N LYS A 132 8.81 -1.56 8.27
CA LYS A 132 10.25 -1.67 8.56
C LYS A 132 11.14 -1.38 7.36
N ASN A 133 10.71 -1.74 6.15
CA ASN A 133 11.52 -1.70 4.94
C ASN A 133 10.77 -1.02 3.78
N PRO A 134 10.36 0.26 3.93
CA PRO A 134 9.62 0.95 2.89
C PRO A 134 10.46 1.07 1.62
N GLY A 135 9.89 0.70 0.47
CA GLY A 135 10.58 0.85 -0.80
C GLY A 135 9.87 0.28 -2.01
N VAL A 136 10.40 0.60 -3.19
CA VAL A 136 9.88 0.12 -4.47
C VAL A 136 11.04 -0.44 -5.28
N ALA A 137 10.83 -1.62 -5.86
CA ALA A 137 11.85 -2.30 -6.64
C ALA A 137 12.25 -1.44 -7.84
N GLY A 138 13.56 -1.20 -8.00
CA GLY A 138 14.11 -0.37 -9.07
C GLY A 138 13.99 1.14 -8.86
N ALA A 139 13.50 1.62 -7.71
CA ALA A 139 13.46 3.03 -7.36
C ALA A 139 14.57 3.40 -6.35
N THR A 140 15.22 4.54 -6.55
CA THR A 140 16.18 5.07 -5.58
C THR A 140 15.44 5.81 -4.46
N LEU A 141 15.55 5.32 -3.23
CA LEU A 141 15.00 5.99 -2.06
C LEU A 141 15.83 7.21 -1.68
N VAL A 142 15.17 8.33 -1.39
CA VAL A 142 15.86 9.60 -1.11
C VAL A 142 16.61 9.53 0.23
N GLU A 143 16.12 8.80 1.23
CA GLU A 143 16.78 8.66 2.54
C GLU A 143 18.12 7.90 2.46
N GLN A 144 18.24 6.92 1.55
CA GLN A 144 19.51 6.21 1.32
C GLN A 144 20.59 7.10 0.68
N ILE A 145 20.20 8.19 0.01
CA ILE A 145 21.16 9.18 -0.52
C ILE A 145 21.76 9.99 0.63
N VAL A 146 20.92 10.47 1.57
CA VAL A 146 21.37 11.31 2.69
C VAL A 146 22.33 10.56 3.60
N ALA A 147 22.05 9.29 3.92
CA ALA A 147 22.94 8.45 4.73
C ALA A 147 24.28 8.16 4.05
N ARG A 148 24.31 8.00 2.72
CA ARG A 148 25.57 7.77 1.97
C ARG A 148 26.41 9.03 1.83
N THR A 149 25.79 10.21 1.72
CA THR A 149 26.52 11.48 1.67
C THR A 149 27.10 11.84 3.05
N ALA A 150 26.42 11.48 4.14
CA ALA A 150 26.89 11.75 5.50
C ALA A 150 28.11 10.90 5.94
N ILE A 151 28.42 9.79 5.25
CA ILE A 151 29.59 8.94 5.54
C ILE A 151 30.85 9.42 4.78
N ILE A 152 30.72 10.35 3.84
CA ILE A 152 31.82 10.86 3.00
C ILE A 152 32.29 12.25 3.48
N CYS A 153 31.75 12.78 4.58
CA CYS A 153 32.23 14.02 5.22
C CYS A 153 32.93 13.73 6.55
#